data_AF-A0A9P7KMG6-F1
#
_entry.id   AF-A0A9P7KMG6-F1
#
_cell.length_a   1.000
_cell.length_b   1.000
_cell.length_c   1.000
_cell.angle_alpha   90.00
_cell.angle_beta   90.00
_cell.angle_gamma   90.00
#
_symmetry.space_group_name_H-M   'P 1'
#
loop_
_entity.id
_entity.type
_entity.pdbx_description
1 polymer ?
#
loop_
_entity_poly.entity_id
_entity_poly.type
_entity_poly.pdbx_seq_one_letter_code
_entity_poly.pdbx_strand_id
1 'polypeptide(L)'
;MAIAFLTWCSFLSWNFWAQLYYQNYMGYSPVRTVLRLLPMFVSGVICNILVAAVIGYVPVLYLIVIGTAGTSLACLLFAVIQPDAVYWAFGFPGAVVAVIGADFVFASGTLFIAKVAEPHEQSLAGALFQTMTQLGTSLGVTVTTVIFNSVTQQKAATGSGSEALPTLESYKAAQWGAFGFGMLDLPSATLLAIAFFRGVGVVGERKASAHGDESEQDKDQERTVAPSPDLDEKLASSRS
;
A
#
# COMPACT_ATOMS: atom_id res chain seq x y z
N MET A 1 0.83 6.63 9.18
CA MET A 1 -0.01 7.63 8.48
C MET A 1 0.79 8.45 7.46
N ALA A 2 1.83 9.18 7.87
CA ALA A 2 2.66 9.97 6.93
C ALA A 2 3.25 9.14 5.78
N ILE A 3 3.77 7.94 6.07
CA ILE A 3 4.29 7.01 5.04
C ILE A 3 3.20 6.69 4.00
N ALA A 4 2.05 6.19 4.45
CA ALA A 4 0.95 5.85 3.54
C ALA A 4 0.48 7.04 2.70
N PHE A 5 0.45 8.24 3.28
CA PHE A 5 0.16 9.47 2.55
C PHE A 5 1.18 9.75 1.44
N LEU A 6 2.48 9.70 1.74
CA LEU A 6 3.55 9.96 0.76
C LEU A 6 3.69 8.85 -0.29
N THR A 7 3.53 7.59 0.11
CA THR A 7 3.53 6.46 -0.82
C THR A 7 2.37 6.59 -1.81
N TRP A 8 1.15 6.93 -1.36
CA TRP A 8 0.00 7.12 -2.27
C TRP A 8 0.18 8.33 -3.18
N CYS A 9 0.79 9.40 -2.67
CA CYS A 9 1.19 10.56 -3.45
C CYS A 9 2.07 10.16 -4.63
N SER A 10 3.09 9.33 -4.40
CA SER A 10 3.99 8.83 -5.45
C SER A 10 3.32 7.81 -6.38
N PHE A 11 2.66 6.79 -5.82
CA PHE A 11 2.09 5.67 -6.57
C PHE A 11 0.96 6.10 -7.52
N LEU A 12 -0.01 6.90 -7.04
CA LEU A 12 -1.11 7.34 -7.89
C LEU A 12 -0.66 8.38 -8.92
N SER A 13 0.31 9.24 -8.58
CA SER A 13 0.90 10.15 -9.56
C SER A 13 1.57 9.36 -10.70
N TRP A 14 2.37 8.34 -10.37
CA TRP A 14 2.98 7.46 -11.35
C TRP A 14 1.93 6.82 -12.27
N ASN A 15 0.88 6.23 -11.68
CA ASN A 15 -0.16 5.55 -12.46
C ASN A 15 -0.90 6.51 -13.39
N PHE A 16 -1.25 7.70 -12.90
CA PHE A 16 -1.91 8.75 -13.66
C PHE A 16 -1.07 9.19 -14.87
N TRP A 17 0.20 9.53 -14.66
CA TRP A 17 1.09 9.99 -15.73
C TRP A 17 1.49 8.89 -16.70
N ALA A 18 1.66 7.65 -16.23
CA ALA A 18 1.91 6.51 -17.10
C ALA A 18 0.74 6.29 -18.07
N GLN A 19 -0.50 6.39 -17.57
CA GLN A 19 -1.68 6.24 -18.41
C GLN A 19 -1.81 7.37 -19.44
N LEU A 20 -1.61 8.63 -19.02
CA LEU A 20 -1.65 9.78 -19.92
C LEU A 20 -0.51 9.74 -20.96
N TYR A 21 0.68 9.27 -20.59
CA TYR A 21 1.79 9.09 -21.51
C TYR A 21 1.44 8.12 -22.65
N TYR A 22 0.86 6.95 -22.33
CA TYR A 22 0.49 5.99 -23.36
C TYR A 22 -0.66 6.46 -24.25
N GLN A 23 -1.64 7.19 -23.69
CA GLN A 23 -2.79 7.66 -24.45
C GLN A 23 -2.50 8.94 -25.25
N ASN A 24 -2.00 9.98 -24.60
CA ASN A 24 -1.86 11.31 -25.20
C ASN A 24 -0.54 11.49 -25.94
N TYR A 25 0.57 10.96 -25.42
CA TYR A 25 1.89 11.13 -26.07
C TYR A 25 2.16 10.06 -27.13
N MET A 26 1.93 8.78 -26.79
CA MET A 26 2.11 7.67 -27.75
C MET A 26 0.90 7.45 -28.67
N GLY A 27 -0.25 8.10 -28.41
CA GLY A 27 -1.44 8.00 -29.25
C GLY A 27 -2.13 6.63 -29.22
N TYR A 28 -1.91 5.82 -28.18
CA TYR A 28 -2.57 4.51 -28.10
C TYR A 28 -4.03 4.64 -27.68
N SER A 29 -4.87 3.73 -28.20
CA SER A 29 -6.26 3.64 -27.75
C SER A 29 -6.32 3.27 -26.26
N PRO A 30 -7.37 3.69 -25.53
CA PRO A 30 -7.54 3.35 -24.11
C PRO A 30 -7.46 1.85 -23.84
N VAL A 31 -8.03 1.03 -24.73
CA VAL A 31 -7.99 -0.43 -24.65
C VAL A 31 -6.56 -0.96 -24.69
N ARG A 32 -5.71 -0.44 -25.59
CA ARG A 32 -4.30 -0.84 -25.68
C ARG A 32 -3.51 -0.41 -24.44
N THR A 33 -3.83 0.75 -23.87
CA THR A 33 -3.20 1.22 -22.63
C THR A 33 -3.54 0.30 -21.46
N VAL A 34 -4.82 -0.06 -21.28
CA VAL A 34 -5.23 -0.99 -20.21
C VAL A 34 -4.58 -2.35 -20.38
N LEU A 35 -4.49 -2.88 -21.61
CA LEU A 35 -3.77 -4.15 -21.87
C LEU A 35 -2.31 -4.12 -21.42
N ARG A 36 -1.65 -2.96 -21.51
CA ARG A 36 -0.28 -2.75 -21.01
C ARG A 36 -0.22 -2.49 -19.50
N LEU A 37 -1.32 -2.14 -18.87
CA LEU A 37 -1.41 -2.01 -17.42
C LEU A 37 -1.89 -3.31 -16.76
N LEU A 38 -2.39 -4.30 -17.51
CA LEU A 38 -2.76 -5.62 -16.98
C LEU A 38 -1.70 -6.29 -16.10
N PRO A 39 -0.39 -6.21 -16.41
CA PRO A 39 0.65 -6.75 -15.53
C PRO A 39 0.58 -6.20 -14.11
N MET A 40 0.12 -4.97 -13.91
CA MET A 40 -0.07 -4.37 -12.59
C MET A 40 -1.10 -5.13 -11.76
N PHE A 41 -2.22 -5.53 -12.37
CA PHE A 41 -3.26 -6.31 -11.69
C PHE A 41 -2.73 -7.69 -11.30
N VAL A 42 -2.04 -8.36 -12.24
CA VAL A 42 -1.45 -9.67 -11.97
C VAL A 42 -0.39 -9.59 -10.87
N SER A 43 0.49 -8.59 -10.91
CA SER A 43 1.48 -8.38 -9.85
C SER A 43 0.83 -8.09 -8.52
N GLY A 44 -0.27 -7.33 -8.47
CA GLY A 44 -0.97 -7.04 -7.22
C GLY A 44 -1.61 -8.27 -6.59
N VAL A 45 -2.20 -9.16 -7.40
CA VAL A 45 -2.71 -10.46 -6.91
C VAL A 45 -1.58 -11.30 -6.34
N ILE A 46 -0.46 -11.40 -7.06
CA ILE A 46 0.72 -12.13 -6.59
C ILE A 46 1.25 -11.49 -5.29
N CYS A 47 1.29 -10.17 -5.21
CA CYS A 47 1.77 -9.46 -4.03
C CYS A 47 0.91 -9.74 -2.81
N ASN A 48 -0.42 -9.72 -2.94
CA ASN A 48 -1.31 -10.06 -1.84
C ASN A 48 -1.08 -11.48 -1.30
N ILE A 49 -0.85 -12.45 -2.19
CA ILE A 49 -0.51 -13.83 -1.80
C ILE A 49 0.84 -13.86 -1.07
N LEU A 50 1.86 -13.18 -1.61
CA LEU A 50 3.18 -13.10 -1.00
C LEU A 50 3.12 -12.44 0.38
N VAL A 51 2.39 -11.34 0.52
CA VAL A 51 2.22 -10.68 1.81
C VAL A 51 1.53 -11.62 2.79
N ALA A 52 0.44 -12.29 2.40
CA ALA A 52 -0.24 -13.25 3.27
C ALA A 52 0.70 -14.38 3.74
N ALA A 53 1.64 -14.82 2.90
CA ALA A 53 2.65 -15.81 3.27
C ALA A 53 3.75 -15.23 4.20
N VAL A 54 4.16 -13.98 3.98
CA VAL A 54 5.34 -13.36 4.61
C VAL A 54 5.00 -12.62 5.91
N ILE A 55 3.73 -12.23 6.11
CA ILE A 55 3.26 -11.39 7.22
C ILE A 55 3.57 -11.96 8.62
N GLY A 56 3.73 -13.28 8.73
CA GLY A 56 4.03 -13.99 9.97
C GLY A 56 5.52 -14.27 10.22
N TYR A 57 6.39 -13.96 9.25
CA TYR A 57 7.83 -14.31 9.29
C TYR A 57 8.76 -13.09 9.18
N VAL A 58 8.33 -12.02 8.51
CA VAL A 58 9.17 -10.84 8.27
C VAL A 58 8.64 -9.64 9.05
N PRO A 59 9.52 -8.88 9.74
CA PRO A 59 9.13 -7.64 10.39
C PRO A 59 8.52 -6.64 9.39
N VAL A 60 7.38 -6.07 9.78
CA VAL A 60 6.61 -5.07 9.01
C VAL A 60 7.48 -3.92 8.48
N LEU A 61 8.50 -3.52 9.25
CA LEU A 61 9.43 -2.46 8.87
C LEU A 61 10.21 -2.76 7.59
N TYR A 62 10.63 -4.00 7.37
CA TYR A 62 11.35 -4.36 6.14
C TYR A 62 10.44 -4.25 4.91
N LEU A 63 9.18 -4.66 5.04
CA LEU A 63 8.18 -4.53 3.97
C LEU A 63 7.94 -3.05 3.62
N ILE A 64 7.87 -2.17 4.61
CA ILE A 64 7.71 -0.72 4.40
C ILE A 64 8.93 -0.12 3.69
N VAL A 65 10.16 -0.43 4.13
CA VAL A 65 11.38 0.12 3.51
C VAL A 65 11.55 -0.38 2.08
N ILE A 66 11.34 -1.69 1.84
CA ILE A 66 11.40 -2.25 0.49
C ILE A 66 10.29 -1.68 -0.38
N GLY A 67 9.08 -1.50 0.18
CA GLY A 67 7.93 -1.00 -0.57
C GLY A 67 8.07 0.46 -1.00
N THR A 68 8.54 1.32 -0.10
CA THR A 68 8.81 2.73 -0.39
C THR A 68 9.99 2.90 -1.36
N ALA A 69 11.06 2.11 -1.21
CA ALA A 69 12.16 2.07 -2.16
C ALA A 69 11.71 1.59 -3.56
N GLY A 70 10.87 0.55 -3.62
CA GLY A 70 10.30 0.04 -4.87
C GLY A 70 9.46 1.09 -5.59
N THR A 71 8.51 1.70 -4.89
CA THR A 71 7.65 2.76 -5.48
C THR A 71 8.48 3.94 -5.99
N SER A 72 9.51 4.33 -5.23
CA SER A 72 10.46 5.38 -5.65
C SER A 72 11.25 4.97 -6.90
N LEU A 73 11.75 3.73 -6.94
CA LEU A 73 12.48 3.21 -8.09
C LEU A 73 11.60 3.16 -9.35
N ALA A 74 10.32 2.83 -9.22
CA ALA A 74 9.38 2.84 -10.34
C ALA A 74 9.18 4.27 -10.90
N CYS A 75 9.08 5.28 -10.02
CA CYS A 75 9.06 6.68 -10.41
C CYS A 75 10.36 7.10 -11.11
N LEU A 76 11.51 6.69 -10.59
CA LEU A 76 12.80 6.97 -11.22
C LEU A 76 12.89 6.33 -12.62
N LEU A 77 12.49 5.06 -12.74
CA LEU A 77 12.56 4.31 -13.99
C LEU A 77 11.68 4.94 -15.08
N PHE A 78 10.52 5.47 -14.69
CA PHE A 78 9.65 6.19 -15.60
C PHE A 78 10.16 7.62 -15.89
N ALA A 79 10.79 8.30 -14.93
CA ALA A 79 11.36 9.63 -15.15
C ALA A 79 12.50 9.63 -16.19
N VAL A 80 13.26 8.52 -16.26
CA VAL A 80 14.34 8.34 -17.25
C VAL A 80 13.88 7.67 -18.55
N ILE A 81 12.56 7.47 -18.74
CA ILE A 81 12.05 6.71 -19.87
C ILE A 81 12.49 7.28 -21.22
N GLN A 82 12.96 6.41 -22.10
CA GLN A 82 13.28 6.76 -23.49
C GLN A 82 12.10 6.33 -24.37
N PRO A 83 11.55 7.21 -25.24
CA PRO A 83 10.40 6.88 -26.08
C PRO A 83 10.63 5.70 -27.02
N ASP A 84 11.87 5.53 -27.47
CA ASP A 84 12.27 4.48 -28.41
C ASP A 84 12.51 3.13 -27.71
N ALA A 85 12.48 3.10 -26.38
CA ALA A 85 12.74 1.88 -25.63
C ALA A 85 11.54 0.94 -25.65
N VAL A 86 11.83 -0.35 -25.73
CA VAL A 86 10.81 -1.40 -25.66
C VAL A 86 10.06 -1.34 -24.32
N TYR A 87 8.73 -1.54 -24.39
CA TYR A 87 7.86 -1.56 -23.21
C TYR A 87 8.37 -2.48 -22.09
N TRP A 88 9.00 -3.60 -22.46
CA TRP A 88 9.57 -4.57 -21.54
C TRP A 88 10.80 -4.08 -20.75
N ALA A 89 11.50 -3.04 -21.21
CA ALA A 89 12.70 -2.54 -20.56
C ALA A 89 12.40 -1.55 -19.43
N PHE A 90 11.37 -0.72 -19.59
CA PHE A 90 11.05 0.36 -18.62
C PHE A 90 9.60 0.32 -18.14
N GLY A 91 8.64 0.11 -19.04
CA GLY A 91 7.21 0.15 -18.74
C GLY A 91 6.75 -1.02 -17.86
N PHE A 92 7.05 -2.25 -18.28
CA PHE A 92 6.70 -3.46 -17.53
C PHE A 92 7.35 -3.53 -16.14
N PRO A 93 8.70 -3.44 -16.00
CA PRO A 93 9.34 -3.50 -14.69
C PRO A 93 8.93 -2.33 -13.79
N GLY A 94 8.75 -1.12 -14.34
CA GLY A 94 8.25 0.02 -13.58
C GLY A 94 6.85 -0.21 -13.02
N ALA A 95 5.94 -0.74 -13.85
CA ALA A 95 4.58 -1.04 -13.46
C ALA A 95 4.50 -2.11 -12.35
N VAL A 96 5.26 -3.19 -12.49
CA VAL A 96 5.30 -4.28 -11.51
C VAL A 96 5.89 -3.79 -10.19
N VAL A 97 7.03 -3.09 -10.23
CA VAL A 97 7.70 -2.60 -9.02
C VAL A 97 6.87 -1.53 -8.30
N ALA A 98 6.14 -0.67 -9.03
CA ALA A 98 5.24 0.31 -8.43
C ALA A 98 4.13 -0.35 -7.60
N VAL A 99 3.48 -1.38 -8.15
CA VAL A 99 2.39 -2.09 -7.45
C VAL A 99 2.92 -2.87 -6.27
N ILE A 100 4.01 -3.61 -6.46
CA ILE A 100 4.63 -4.38 -5.36
C ILE A 100 4.96 -3.45 -4.20
N GLY A 101 5.50 -2.27 -4.51
CA GLY A 101 5.84 -1.27 -3.52
C GLY A 101 4.63 -0.75 -2.74
N ALA A 102 3.58 -0.36 -3.45
CA ALA A 102 2.35 0.15 -2.85
C ALA A 102 1.63 -0.91 -2.00
N ASP A 103 1.54 -2.15 -2.48
CA ASP A 103 0.87 -3.26 -1.77
C ASP A 103 1.59 -3.60 -0.46
N PHE A 104 2.93 -3.63 -0.47
CA PHE A 104 3.71 -3.88 0.74
C PHE A 104 3.48 -2.79 1.78
N VAL A 105 3.45 -1.51 1.38
CA VAL A 105 3.14 -0.41 2.29
C VAL A 105 1.70 -0.48 2.77
N PHE A 106 0.74 -0.81 1.89
CA PHE A 106 -0.67 -0.94 2.26
C PHE A 106 -0.85 -1.97 3.36
N ALA A 107 -0.41 -3.20 3.09
CA ALA A 107 -0.65 -4.32 3.98
C ALA A 107 0.12 -4.16 5.30
N SER A 108 1.33 -3.61 5.24
CA SER A 108 2.10 -3.23 6.43
C SER A 108 1.38 -2.16 7.26
N GLY A 109 0.81 -1.15 6.61
CA GLY A 109 0.02 -0.10 7.25
C GLY A 109 -1.24 -0.64 7.92
N THR A 110 -2.01 -1.47 7.21
CA THR A 110 -3.21 -2.13 7.76
C THR A 110 -2.87 -3.02 8.94
N LEU A 111 -1.81 -3.82 8.86
CA LEU A 111 -1.36 -4.65 9.96
C LEU A 111 -0.91 -3.81 11.17
N PHE A 112 -0.17 -2.73 10.93
CA PHE A 112 0.26 -1.82 12.00
C PHE A 112 -0.94 -1.20 12.72
N ILE A 113 -1.97 -0.79 11.97
CA ILE A 113 -3.22 -0.28 12.55
C ILE A 113 -3.91 -1.34 13.38
N ALA A 114 -4.04 -2.57 12.87
CA ALA A 114 -4.65 -3.68 13.60
C ALA A 114 -3.90 -4.02 14.90
N LYS A 115 -2.60 -3.73 14.97
CA LYS A 115 -1.76 -3.94 16.17
C LYS A 115 -1.82 -2.81 17.19
N VAL A 116 -2.00 -1.57 16.74
CA VAL A 116 -1.95 -0.38 17.60
C VAL A 116 -3.35 0.07 18.06
N ALA A 117 -4.38 -0.15 17.23
CA ALA A 117 -5.75 0.26 17.55
C ALA A 117 -6.44 -0.77 18.45
N GLU A 118 -7.20 -0.29 19.43
CA GLU A 118 -8.07 -1.12 20.25
C GLU A 118 -9.22 -1.70 19.39
N PRO A 119 -9.79 -2.87 19.74
CA PRO A 119 -10.81 -3.54 18.92
C PRO A 119 -12.00 -2.65 18.52
N HIS A 120 -12.41 -1.74 19.41
CA HIS A 120 -13.53 -0.84 19.17
C HIS A 120 -13.15 0.40 18.32
N GLU A 121 -11.86 0.70 18.19
CA GLU A 121 -11.33 1.82 17.40
C GLU A 121 -10.78 1.41 16.03
N GLN A 122 -10.68 0.10 15.74
CA GLN A 122 -10.10 -0.39 14.48
C GLN A 122 -10.77 0.18 13.23
N SER A 123 -12.12 0.30 13.25
CA SER A 123 -12.86 0.90 12.14
C SER A 123 -12.51 2.38 11.95
N LEU A 124 -12.37 3.12 13.05
CA LEU A 124 -11.97 4.54 13.01
C LEU A 124 -10.55 4.69 12.49
N ALA A 125 -9.60 3.90 13.01
CA ALA A 125 -8.21 3.95 12.57
C ALA A 125 -8.04 3.53 11.11
N GLY A 126 -8.80 2.53 10.65
CA GLY A 126 -8.87 2.14 9.24
C GLY A 126 -9.46 3.24 8.35
N ALA A 127 -10.53 3.91 8.80
CA ALA A 127 -11.11 5.06 8.09
C ALA A 127 -10.12 6.23 7.98
N LEU A 128 -9.37 6.52 9.05
CA LEU A 128 -8.32 7.54 9.03
C LEU A 128 -7.20 7.18 8.05
N PHE A 129 -6.75 5.92 8.04
CA PHE A 129 -5.76 5.45 7.08
C PHE A 129 -6.21 5.65 5.64
N GLN A 130 -7.44 5.25 5.32
CA GLN A 130 -7.98 5.41 3.98
C GLN A 130 -8.21 6.88 3.61
N THR A 131 -8.53 7.73 4.59
CA THR A 131 -8.61 9.17 4.37
C THR A 131 -7.24 9.74 4.01
N MET A 132 -6.18 9.31 4.70
CA MET A 132 -4.81 9.74 4.41
C MET A 132 -4.32 9.28 3.02
N THR A 133 -4.65 8.05 2.60
CA THR A 133 -4.28 7.57 1.26
C THR A 133 -4.98 8.35 0.15
N GLN A 134 -6.26 8.70 0.34
CA GLN A 134 -7.00 9.54 -0.61
C GLN A 134 -6.49 10.99 -0.64
N LEU A 135 -6.19 11.58 0.52
CA LEU A 135 -5.58 12.91 0.57
C LEU A 135 -4.21 12.94 -0.10
N GLY A 136 -3.39 11.90 0.13
CA GLY A 136 -2.09 11.76 -0.52
C GLY A 136 -2.21 11.65 -2.04
N THR A 137 -3.18 10.85 -2.51
CA THR A 137 -3.51 10.72 -3.94
C THR A 137 -3.85 12.07 -4.57
N SER A 138 -4.79 12.79 -3.95
CA SER A 138 -5.25 14.09 -4.45
C SER A 138 -4.11 15.10 -4.51
N LEU A 139 -3.31 15.20 -3.45
CA LEU A 139 -2.18 16.11 -3.40
C LEU A 139 -1.11 15.76 -4.44
N GLY A 140 -0.75 14.48 -4.56
CA GLY A 140 0.28 14.02 -5.49
C GLY A 140 -0.06 14.30 -6.94
N VAL A 141 -1.27 13.92 -7.36
CA VAL A 141 -1.73 14.18 -8.72
C VAL A 141 -1.81 15.69 -8.97
N THR A 142 -2.30 16.47 -8.01
CA THR A 142 -2.41 17.93 -8.15
C THR A 142 -1.03 18.59 -8.31
N VAL A 143 -0.08 18.30 -7.43
CA VAL A 143 1.26 18.90 -7.49
C VAL A 143 1.98 18.49 -8.77
N THR A 144 1.93 17.21 -9.14
CA THR A 144 2.55 16.74 -10.39
C THR A 144 1.88 17.31 -11.64
N THR A 145 0.56 17.59 -11.60
CA THR A 145 -0.17 18.31 -12.65
C THR A 145 0.26 19.76 -12.78
N VAL A 146 0.48 20.45 -11.66
CA VAL A 146 1.03 21.81 -11.68
C VAL A 146 2.43 21.81 -12.31
N ILE A 147 3.28 20.85 -11.95
CA ILE A 147 4.62 20.70 -12.55
C ILE A 147 4.50 20.45 -14.06
N PHE A 148 3.65 19.52 -14.48
CA PHE A 148 3.41 19.21 -15.89
C PHE A 148 2.96 20.44 -16.68
N ASN A 149 1.97 21.17 -16.18
CA ASN A 149 1.42 22.36 -16.82
C ASN A 149 2.46 23.48 -16.88
N SER A 150 3.22 23.69 -15.81
CA SER A 150 4.27 24.70 -15.73
C SER A 150 5.35 24.46 -16.79
N VAL A 151 5.84 23.22 -16.92
CA VAL A 151 6.86 22.85 -17.92
C VAL A 151 6.31 22.98 -19.34
N THR A 152 5.04 22.57 -19.56
CA THR A 152 4.38 22.69 -20.86
C THR A 152 4.25 24.15 -21.30
N GLN A 153 3.84 25.04 -20.39
CA GLN A 153 3.72 26.48 -20.67
C GLN A 153 5.08 27.16 -20.87
N GLN A 154 6.10 26.80 -20.08
CA GLN A 154 7.45 27.37 -20.23
C GLN A 154 8.05 27.03 -21.60
N LYS A 155 7.81 25.81 -22.10
CA LYS A 155 8.25 25.39 -23.43
C LYS A 155 7.46 26.07 -24.55
N ALA A 156 6.15 26.25 -24.38
CA ALA A 156 5.33 27.01 -25.31
C ALA A 156 5.77 28.49 -25.42
N ALA A 157 6.26 29.08 -24.33
CA ALA A 157 6.75 30.46 -24.32
C ALA A 157 8.16 30.63 -24.94
N THR A 158 8.96 29.56 -25.00
CA THR A 158 10.33 29.58 -25.53
C THR A 158 10.43 29.03 -26.96
N GLY A 159 9.49 28.17 -27.37
CA GLY A 159 9.29 27.76 -28.76
C GLY A 159 8.49 28.81 -29.52
N SER A 160 8.90 29.10 -30.75
CA SER A 160 8.25 30.06 -31.65
C SER A 160 6.76 29.76 -31.87
N GLY A 161 5.88 30.37 -31.06
CA GLY A 161 4.47 30.64 -31.35
C GLY A 161 3.52 29.46 -31.62
N SER A 162 3.94 28.22 -31.39
CA SER A 162 3.07 27.04 -31.55
C SER A 162 2.36 26.73 -30.23
N GLU A 163 1.12 26.23 -30.31
CA GLU A 163 0.28 25.89 -29.16
C GLU A 163 1.03 25.04 -28.12
N ALA A 164 0.64 25.19 -26.84
CA ALA A 164 1.23 24.48 -25.72
C ALA A 164 0.89 22.98 -25.76
N LEU A 165 1.56 22.23 -26.65
CA LEU A 165 1.39 20.80 -26.78
C LEU A 165 2.18 20.05 -25.69
N PRO A 166 1.59 19.00 -25.08
CA PRO A 166 2.28 18.11 -24.16
C PRO A 166 3.58 17.55 -24.74
N THR A 167 4.72 17.91 -24.15
CA THR A 167 6.02 17.36 -24.56
C THR A 167 6.40 16.17 -23.67
N LEU A 168 7.30 15.31 -24.17
CA LEU A 168 7.90 14.24 -23.37
C LEU A 168 8.54 14.79 -22.07
N GLU A 169 9.15 15.96 -22.16
CA GLU A 169 9.78 16.61 -21.00
C GLU A 169 8.75 16.97 -19.92
N SER A 170 7.54 17.38 -20.29
CA SER A 170 6.45 17.64 -19.35
C SER A 170 6.09 16.37 -18.56
N TYR A 171 5.99 15.23 -19.24
CA TYR A 171 5.74 13.93 -18.60
C TYR A 171 6.90 13.51 -17.68
N LYS A 172 8.14 13.67 -18.14
CA LYS A 172 9.32 13.37 -17.31
C LYS A 172 9.38 14.25 -16.08
N ALA A 173 9.07 15.55 -16.20
CA ALA A 173 9.08 16.49 -15.09
C ALA A 173 8.02 16.16 -14.04
N ALA A 174 6.80 15.81 -14.47
CA ALA A 174 5.76 15.34 -13.58
C ALA A 174 6.21 14.09 -12.80
N GLN A 175 6.91 13.18 -13.49
CA GLN A 175 7.43 11.96 -12.89
C GLN A 175 8.62 12.21 -11.93
N TRP A 176 9.47 13.19 -12.23
CA TRP A 176 10.47 13.68 -11.28
C TRP A 176 9.83 14.27 -10.02
N GLY A 177 8.69 14.96 -10.16
CA GLY A 177 7.87 15.38 -9.04
C GLY A 177 7.38 14.19 -8.20
N ALA A 178 6.86 13.15 -8.86
CA ALA A 178 6.45 11.91 -8.20
C ALA A 178 7.61 11.21 -7.47
N PHE A 179 8.79 11.16 -8.11
CA PHE A 179 10.01 10.64 -7.50
C PHE A 179 10.43 11.44 -6.26
N GLY A 180 10.28 12.77 -6.30
CA GLY A 180 10.52 13.64 -5.15
C GLY A 180 9.71 13.24 -3.92
N PHE A 181 8.43 12.89 -4.09
CA PHE A 181 7.61 12.37 -2.98
C PHE A 181 8.13 11.04 -2.43
N GLY A 182 8.55 10.12 -3.30
CA GLY A 182 9.17 8.86 -2.88
C GLY A 182 10.49 9.05 -2.12
N MET A 183 11.32 10.00 -2.56
CA MET A 183 12.55 10.36 -1.86
C MET A 183 12.30 10.97 -0.48
N LEU A 184 11.22 11.74 -0.30
CA LEU A 184 10.83 12.27 1.01
C LEU A 184 10.26 11.18 1.92
N ASP A 185 9.68 10.13 1.34
CA ASP A 185 9.13 9.00 2.07
C ASP A 185 10.22 8.10 2.67
N LEU A 186 11.33 7.89 1.94
CA LEU A 186 12.46 7.05 2.35
C LEU A 186 13.06 7.40 3.74
N PRO A 187 13.35 8.67 4.07
CA PRO A 187 13.77 9.06 5.41
C PRO A 187 12.73 8.73 6.46
N SER A 188 11.44 8.93 6.18
CA SER A 188 10.37 8.65 7.14
C SER A 188 10.23 7.14 7.42
N ALA A 189 10.37 6.30 6.39
CA ALA A 189 10.44 4.85 6.51
C ALA A 189 11.69 4.40 7.29
N THR A 190 12.84 5.02 7.01
CA THR A 190 14.11 4.70 7.68
C THR A 190 14.11 5.15 9.14
N LEU A 191 13.55 6.32 9.46
CA LEU A 191 13.39 6.80 10.83
C LEU A 191 12.48 5.89 11.65
N LEU A 192 11.37 5.43 11.05
CA LEU A 192 10.51 4.43 11.69
C LEU A 192 11.22 3.11 11.91
N ALA A 193 12.02 2.65 10.93
CA ALA A 193 12.86 1.47 11.11
C ALA A 193 13.84 1.67 12.27
N ILE A 194 14.59 2.78 12.32
CA ILE A 194 15.57 3.05 13.38
C ILE A 194 14.89 3.18 14.76
N ALA A 195 13.77 3.89 14.86
CA ALA A 195 13.06 4.08 16.13
C ALA A 195 12.57 2.75 16.72
N PHE A 196 12.03 1.86 15.88
CA PHE A 196 11.54 0.56 16.33
C PHE A 196 12.67 -0.48 16.50
N PHE A 197 13.72 -0.45 15.67
CA PHE A 197 14.91 -1.30 15.86
C PHE A 197 15.66 -0.98 17.16
N ARG A 198 15.57 0.25 17.66
CA ARG A 198 16.11 0.63 18.98
C ARG A 198 15.20 0.25 20.15
N GLY A 199 13.97 -0.18 19.90
CA GLY A 199 12.97 -0.49 20.93
C GLY A 199 12.49 -1.94 20.99
N VAL A 200 12.70 -2.74 19.94
CA VAL A 200 12.07 -4.07 19.85
C VAL A 200 13.08 -5.09 19.34
N GLY A 201 13.63 -5.89 20.26
CA GLY A 201 14.26 -7.16 19.92
C GLY A 201 13.25 -8.06 19.19
N VAL A 202 13.76 -8.79 18.20
CA VAL A 202 13.10 -9.84 17.39
C VAL A 202 11.70 -10.20 17.89
N VAL A 203 10.64 -9.70 17.23
CA VAL A 203 9.27 -10.19 17.41
C VAL A 203 9.18 -11.57 16.77
N GLY A 204 9.71 -12.54 17.50
CA GLY A 204 9.83 -13.93 17.14
C GLY A 204 9.69 -14.82 18.36
N GLU A 205 8.82 -14.46 19.31
CA GLU A 205 8.25 -15.43 20.24
C GLU A 205 6.75 -15.51 19.98
N ARG A 206 6.41 -16.39 19.03
CA ARG A 206 5.08 -16.95 18.97
C ARG A 206 4.92 -17.74 20.27
N LYS A 207 4.23 -17.16 21.25
CA LYS A 207 3.85 -17.77 22.52
C LYS A 207 3.17 -19.12 22.22
N ALA A 208 3.90 -20.21 22.36
CA ALA A 208 3.42 -21.58 22.19
C ALA A 208 2.54 -22.04 23.38
N SER A 209 1.69 -21.16 23.91
CA SER A 209 0.93 -21.44 25.14
C SER A 209 -0.55 -21.11 25.08
N ALA A 210 -1.11 -20.74 23.92
CA ALA A 210 -2.55 -20.47 23.78
C ALA A 210 -3.37 -21.68 23.29
N HIS A 211 -2.81 -22.90 23.34
CA HIS A 211 -3.53 -24.14 23.03
C HIS A 211 -3.70 -25.05 24.25
N GLY A 212 -3.36 -24.56 25.45
CA GLY A 212 -3.59 -25.26 26.73
C GLY A 212 -4.82 -24.74 27.47
N ASP A 213 -5.02 -23.42 27.52
CA ASP A 213 -6.06 -22.79 28.37
C ASP A 213 -7.50 -22.91 27.83
N GLU A 214 -7.70 -23.00 26.51
CA GLU A 214 -9.05 -23.15 25.95
C GLU A 214 -9.66 -24.53 26.27
N SER A 215 -8.82 -25.53 26.59
CA SER A 215 -9.28 -26.88 26.93
C SER A 215 -9.65 -27.08 28.41
N GLU A 216 -9.23 -26.17 29.29
CA GLU A 216 -9.62 -26.19 30.71
C GLU A 216 -10.86 -25.31 30.98
N GLN A 217 -11.00 -24.16 30.30
CA GLN A 217 -12.18 -23.31 30.45
C GLN A 217 -13.46 -23.94 29.88
N ASP A 218 -13.37 -24.69 28.77
CA ASP A 218 -14.52 -25.39 28.19
C ASP A 218 -14.99 -26.56 29.08
N LYS A 219 -14.06 -27.24 29.76
CA LYS A 219 -14.38 -28.33 30.70
C LYS A 219 -15.02 -27.86 32.00
N ASP A 220 -14.60 -26.72 32.54
CA ASP A 220 -15.24 -26.16 33.75
C ASP A 220 -16.61 -25.56 33.44
N GLN A 221 -16.81 -24.99 32.25
CA GLN A 221 -18.10 -24.45 31.84
C GLN A 221 -19.12 -25.57 31.55
N GLU A 222 -18.71 -26.69 30.93
CA GLU A 222 -19.58 -27.86 30.71
C GLU A 222 -19.94 -28.58 32.03
N ARG A 223 -19.04 -28.59 33.02
CA ARG A 223 -19.28 -29.19 34.34
C ARG A 223 -20.23 -28.37 35.22
N THR A 224 -20.35 -27.06 34.97
CA THR A 224 -21.24 -26.16 35.72
C THR A 224 -22.66 -26.12 35.16
N VAL A 225 -22.86 -26.57 33.92
CA VAL A 225 -24.17 -26.55 33.22
C VAL A 225 -24.90 -27.90 33.27
N ALA A 226 -24.24 -28.97 33.72
CA ALA A 226 -24.89 -30.27 33.94
C ALA A 226 -26.01 -30.14 35.01
N PRO A 227 -27.26 -30.56 34.73
CA PRO A 227 -28.32 -30.54 35.72
C PRO A 227 -27.95 -31.45 36.89
N SER A 228 -27.99 -30.93 38.12
CA SER A 228 -27.85 -31.73 39.33
C SER A 228 -28.95 -32.80 39.38
N PRO A 229 -28.65 -34.10 39.56
CA PRO A 229 -29.65 -35.18 39.60
C PRO A 229 -30.64 -35.10 40.77
N ASP A 230 -30.39 -34.23 41.76
CA ASP A 230 -31.10 -34.20 43.05
C ASP A 230 -32.45 -33.44 43.06
N LEU A 231 -32.85 -32.80 41.96
CA LEU A 231 -34.10 -32.03 41.92
C LEU A 231 -35.32 -32.84 41.49
N ASP A 232 -35.13 -33.93 40.74
CA ASP A 232 -36.24 -34.77 40.28
C ASP A 232 -36.72 -35.76 41.37
N GLU A 233 -35.86 -36.13 42.32
CA GLU A 233 -36.22 -37.05 43.41
C GLU A 233 -37.09 -36.36 44.49
N LYS A 234 -36.96 -35.04 44.69
CA LYS A 234 -37.78 -34.29 45.66
C LYS A 234 -39.17 -33.91 45.15
N LEU A 235 -39.39 -33.88 43.84
CA LEU A 235 -40.72 -33.61 43.26
C LEU A 235 -41.59 -34.87 43.15
N ALA A 236 -40.97 -36.05 43.09
CA ALA A 236 -41.67 -37.33 43.11
C ALA A 236 -42.24 -37.69 44.50
N SER A 237 -41.55 -37.32 45.59
CA SER A 237 -42.01 -37.65 46.96
C SER A 237 -43.07 -36.70 47.54
N SER A 238 -43.46 -35.65 46.81
CA SER A 238 -44.48 -34.67 47.27
C SER A 238 -45.87 -34.94 46.68
N ARG A 239 -46.04 -35.98 45.84
CA ARG A 239 -47.31 -36.34 45.19
C ARG A 239 -47.84 -37.73 45.54
N SER A 240 -47.29 -38.40 46.55
CA SER A 240 -47.83 -39.65 47.10
C SER A 240 -48.28 -39.48 48.54
#